data_AF-A0A3C1GWR2-F1
#
_entry.id   AF-A0A3C1GWR2-F1
#
_cell.length_a   1.000
_cell.length_b   1.000
_cell.length_c   1.000
_cell.angle_alpha   90.00
_cell.angle_beta   90.00
_cell.angle_gamma   90.00
#
_symmetry.space_group_name_H-M   'P 1'
#
loop_
_entity.id
_entity.type
_entity.pdbx_description
1 polymer ?
#
loop_
_entity_poly.entity_id
_entity_poly.type
_entity_poly.pdbx_seq_one_letter_code
_entity_poly.pdbx_strand_id
1 'polypeptide(L)'
;MTKTNLGLVEYVKSKLALKTIYMLGGFGRILTQAMIDRRINMGCPHTIRNLSTIQAGIGRYCFDCVGLIKGYLWEISPGRVDYNIPKGSDQNVGMMYNSCTQKGVLVSMPDILGLLVFTRDLGHVGVYIGRDAAGKRQYIEATPAWGKWGVCQSNDDIRSWAFWGKYHLIEYIEPVVEPAVPKLKFKAGQKIVLNGRVYKNSLMGGPGAIFSKRVGYIRFLVDEEIVPAPYHIDGLGWVKEESLALAPITIEIPKIKTGDKVKISGTHYATGEKVPFWVKLRVHTVAAVSGSKARLKEINSWVNIKDLKKV
;
A
#
# COMPACT_ATOMS: atom_id res chain seq x y z
N MET A 1 0.57 0.20 25.20
CA MET A 1 0.33 0.22 23.74
C MET A 1 0.73 -1.13 23.18
N THR A 2 -0.12 -1.74 22.36
CA THR A 2 0.20 -3.02 21.70
C THR A 2 1.34 -2.82 20.70
N LYS A 3 2.26 -3.79 20.60
CA LYS A 3 3.38 -3.77 19.66
C LYS A 3 2.90 -4.33 18.33
N THR A 4 2.86 -3.52 17.28
CA THR A 4 2.39 -3.92 15.95
C THR A 4 3.53 -4.27 14.99
N ASN A 5 3.23 -4.99 13.91
CA ASN A 5 4.16 -5.31 12.84
C ASN A 5 4.68 -4.05 12.10
N LEU A 6 3.82 -3.06 11.89
CA LEU A 6 4.20 -1.78 11.30
C LEU A 6 5.17 -1.01 12.20
N GLY A 7 4.89 -0.98 13.51
CA GLY A 7 5.81 -0.38 14.48
C GLY A 7 7.14 -1.12 14.57
N LEU A 8 7.17 -2.45 14.38
CA LEU A 8 8.43 -3.19 14.29
C LEU A 8 9.24 -2.73 13.08
N VAL A 9 8.59 -2.55 11.92
CA VAL A 9 9.25 -2.10 10.68
C VAL A 9 9.82 -0.70 10.83
N GLU A 10 9.06 0.23 11.40
CA GLU A 10 9.53 1.59 11.72
C GLU A 10 10.72 1.55 12.68
N TYR A 11 10.61 0.74 13.73
CA TYR A 11 11.67 0.55 14.71
C TYR A 11 12.96 0.05 14.04
N VAL A 12 12.92 -1.03 13.27
CA VAL A 12 14.15 -1.58 12.65
C VAL A 12 14.72 -0.63 11.59
N LYS A 13 13.88 0.10 10.84
CA LYS A 13 14.33 1.16 9.93
C LYS A 13 15.03 2.28 10.67
N SER A 14 14.53 2.69 11.84
CA SER A 14 15.17 3.73 12.66
C SER A 14 16.59 3.33 13.09
N LYS A 15 16.85 2.04 13.29
CA LYS A 15 18.18 1.56 13.72
C LYS A 15 19.22 1.56 12.60
N LEU A 16 18.81 1.62 11.33
CA LEU A 16 19.74 1.82 10.20
C LEU A 16 20.41 3.19 10.25
N ALA A 17 19.77 4.19 10.86
CA ALA A 17 20.32 5.55 10.99
C ALA A 17 21.30 5.68 12.19
N LEU A 18 21.43 4.64 13.02
CA LEU A 18 22.25 4.67 14.23
C LEU A 18 23.61 4.00 13.99
N LYS A 19 24.62 4.45 14.72
CA LYS A 19 25.87 3.70 14.85
C LYS A 19 25.59 2.47 15.70
N THR A 20 25.58 1.31 15.06
CA THR A 20 25.31 0.02 15.73
C THR A 20 26.56 -0.87 15.73
N ILE A 21 26.56 -1.85 16.63
CA ILE A 21 27.56 -2.93 16.69
C ILE A 21 26.85 -4.27 16.95
N TYR A 22 27.36 -5.35 16.35
CA TYR A 22 26.90 -6.71 16.64
C TYR A 22 27.67 -7.35 17.81
N MET A 23 26.94 -7.86 18.81
CA MET A 23 27.47 -8.75 19.83
C MET A 23 26.35 -9.63 20.38
N LEU A 24 26.58 -10.94 20.53
CA LEU A 24 25.62 -11.85 21.16
C LEU A 24 25.22 -11.40 22.57
N GLY A 25 23.92 -11.24 22.78
CA GLY A 25 23.31 -10.67 23.98
C GLY A 25 23.04 -9.16 23.89
N GLY A 26 23.32 -8.51 22.77
CA GLY A 26 22.95 -7.11 22.53
C GLY A 26 21.47 -6.95 22.20
N PHE A 27 20.79 -5.97 22.79
CA PHE A 27 19.35 -5.73 22.58
C PHE A 27 18.98 -4.24 22.57
N GLY A 28 19.92 -3.38 22.17
CA GLY A 28 19.71 -1.95 21.93
C GLY A 28 20.30 -1.02 22.97
N ARG A 29 21.00 -1.53 24.00
CA ARG A 29 21.77 -0.67 24.92
C ARG A 29 23.06 -0.18 24.26
N ILE A 30 23.57 0.95 24.74
CA ILE A 30 24.93 1.42 24.37
C ILE A 30 25.96 0.42 24.91
N LEU A 31 26.86 -0.04 24.03
CA LEU A 31 27.90 -0.99 24.40
C LEU A 31 28.89 -0.34 25.37
N THR A 32 29.13 -0.99 26.50
CA THR A 32 30.15 -0.60 27.48
C THR A 32 31.15 -1.74 27.68
N GLN A 33 32.35 -1.42 28.19
CA GLN A 33 33.36 -2.43 28.50
C GLN A 33 32.82 -3.48 29.51
N ALA A 34 32.06 -3.05 30.52
CA ALA A 34 31.45 -3.95 31.50
C ALA A 34 30.49 -4.98 30.86
N MET A 35 29.79 -4.62 29.78
CA MET A 35 28.95 -5.57 29.04
C MET A 35 29.80 -6.63 28.32
N ILE A 36 30.93 -6.23 27.75
CA ILE A 36 31.88 -7.13 27.08
C ILE A 36 32.49 -8.09 28.11
N ASP A 37 33.01 -7.56 29.22
CA ASP A 37 33.65 -8.33 30.29
C ASP A 37 32.69 -9.37 30.86
N ARG A 38 31.43 -8.97 31.08
CA ARG A 38 30.39 -9.91 31.52
C ARG A 38 30.25 -11.09 30.57
N ARG A 39 30.25 -10.86 29.25
CA ARG A 39 30.11 -11.94 28.26
C ARG A 39 31.37 -12.82 28.17
N ILE A 40 32.56 -12.25 28.33
CA ILE A 40 33.82 -13.00 28.43
C ILE A 40 33.82 -13.89 29.66
N ASN A 41 33.43 -13.35 30.83
CA ASN A 41 33.36 -14.10 32.09
C ASN A 41 32.32 -15.23 32.04
N MET A 42 31.28 -15.08 31.22
CA MET A 42 30.31 -16.14 30.92
C MET A 42 30.81 -17.15 29.87
N GLY A 43 32.06 -17.04 29.40
CA GLY A 43 32.65 -17.95 28.42
C GLY A 43 32.07 -17.83 27.02
N CYS A 44 31.47 -16.70 26.64
CA CYS A 44 30.80 -16.55 25.34
C CYS A 44 31.80 -16.63 24.17
N PRO A 45 31.83 -17.72 23.36
CA PRO A 45 32.89 -17.91 22.37
C PRO A 45 32.87 -16.86 21.26
N HIS A 46 31.69 -16.37 20.88
CA HIS A 46 31.55 -15.29 19.92
C HIS A 46 32.25 -14.00 20.39
N THR A 47 32.03 -13.60 21.65
CA THR A 47 32.60 -12.36 22.17
C THR A 47 34.11 -12.48 22.31
N ILE A 48 34.58 -13.61 22.83
CA ILE A 48 36.02 -13.89 23.01
C ILE A 48 36.75 -13.87 21.66
N ARG A 49 36.24 -14.59 20.65
CA ARG A 49 36.89 -14.65 19.33
C ARG A 49 36.91 -13.32 18.57
N ASN A 50 36.00 -12.40 18.88
CA ASN A 50 35.83 -11.15 18.14
C ASN A 50 36.07 -9.91 19.03
N LEU A 51 36.87 -10.06 20.08
CA LEU A 51 37.03 -9.06 21.14
C LEU A 51 37.42 -7.68 20.59
N SER A 52 38.46 -7.61 19.75
CA SER A 52 38.95 -6.35 19.20
C SER A 52 37.89 -5.60 18.39
N THR A 53 37.15 -6.33 17.54
CA THR A 53 36.06 -5.76 16.74
C THR A 53 34.90 -5.25 17.61
N ILE A 54 34.52 -6.02 18.63
CA ILE A 54 33.44 -5.64 19.54
C ILE A 54 33.85 -4.44 20.40
N GLN A 55 35.09 -4.41 20.92
CA GLN A 55 35.62 -3.28 21.68
C GLN A 55 35.68 -1.98 20.87
N ALA A 56 36.01 -2.05 19.57
CA ALA A 56 35.94 -0.89 18.68
C ALA A 56 34.51 -0.33 18.49
N GLY A 57 33.49 -1.08 18.92
CA GLY A 57 32.09 -0.67 18.95
C GLY A 57 31.62 -0.05 20.27
N ILE A 58 32.46 0.12 21.29
CA ILE A 58 32.08 0.80 22.53
C ILE A 58 31.49 2.18 22.23
N GLY A 59 30.40 2.53 22.91
CA GLY A 59 29.63 3.76 22.65
C GLY A 59 28.61 3.65 21.52
N ARG A 60 28.53 2.52 20.80
CA ARG A 60 27.51 2.26 19.78
C ARG A 60 26.33 1.47 20.35
N TYR A 61 25.18 1.52 19.68
CA TYR A 61 24.03 0.70 20.03
C TYR A 61 24.29 -0.78 19.71
N CYS A 62 24.17 -1.65 20.70
CA CYS A 62 24.55 -3.05 20.58
C CYS A 62 23.33 -3.94 20.32
N PHE A 63 23.35 -4.72 19.23
CA PHE A 63 22.28 -5.66 18.89
C PHE A 63 22.86 -7.03 18.51
N ASP A 64 22.18 -8.12 18.85
CA ASP A 64 22.22 -9.35 18.07
C ASP A 64 20.92 -9.52 17.26
N CYS A 65 20.80 -10.64 16.53
CA CYS A 65 19.67 -10.85 15.63
C CYS A 65 18.32 -10.84 16.36
N VAL A 66 18.17 -11.64 17.42
CA VAL A 66 16.94 -11.67 18.24
C VAL A 66 16.79 -10.40 19.07
N GLY A 67 17.90 -9.80 19.47
CA GLY A 67 18.00 -8.56 20.24
C GLY A 67 17.47 -7.35 19.49
N LEU A 68 17.54 -7.35 18.16
CA LEU A 68 16.88 -6.35 17.33
C LEU A 68 15.35 -6.43 17.49
N ILE A 69 14.77 -7.63 17.49
CA ILE A 69 13.33 -7.84 17.68
C ILE A 69 12.94 -7.57 19.14
N LYS A 70 13.71 -8.09 20.10
CA LYS A 70 13.50 -7.84 21.54
C LYS A 70 13.55 -6.36 21.86
N GLY A 71 14.50 -5.63 21.29
CA GLY A 71 14.62 -4.20 21.46
C GLY A 71 13.33 -3.46 21.07
N TYR A 72 12.63 -3.87 20.01
CA TYR A 72 11.34 -3.29 19.68
C TYR A 72 10.31 -3.46 20.80
N LEU A 73 10.30 -4.62 21.45
CA LEU A 73 9.38 -4.90 22.56
C LEU A 73 9.78 -4.14 23.82
N TRP A 74 11.08 -4.04 24.09
CA TRP A 74 11.67 -3.68 25.38
C TRP A 74 12.10 -2.21 25.49
N GLU A 75 12.33 -1.53 24.36
CA GLU A 75 12.84 -0.17 24.35
C GLU A 75 11.75 0.81 24.80
N ILE A 76 12.09 1.60 25.83
CA ILE A 76 11.27 2.74 26.29
C ILE A 76 11.65 4.00 25.50
N SER A 77 12.96 4.19 25.31
CA SER A 77 13.55 5.27 24.53
C SER A 77 14.90 4.78 23.98
N PRO A 78 15.47 5.38 22.92
CA PRO A 78 16.75 4.94 22.36
C PRO A 78 17.82 4.68 23.43
N GLY A 79 18.28 3.43 23.53
CA GLY A 79 19.33 3.03 24.48
C GLY A 79 18.84 2.64 25.87
N ARG A 80 17.59 2.97 26.23
CA ARG A 80 16.94 2.62 27.49
C ARG A 80 15.96 1.47 27.26
N VAL A 81 16.35 0.30 27.74
CA VAL A 81 15.67 -0.97 27.46
C VAL A 81 15.34 -1.70 28.75
N ASP A 82 14.05 -2.00 28.94
CA ASP A 82 13.53 -2.78 30.06
C ASP A 82 13.57 -4.27 29.71
N TYR A 83 14.45 -4.99 30.39
CA TYR A 83 14.76 -6.37 30.04
C TYR A 83 13.55 -7.30 30.22
N ASN A 84 13.28 -8.11 29.19
CA ASN A 84 12.26 -9.16 29.21
C ASN A 84 10.84 -8.64 29.50
N ILE A 85 10.46 -7.51 28.87
CA ILE A 85 9.12 -6.92 28.96
C ILE A 85 8.47 -6.89 27.56
N PRO A 86 7.39 -7.65 27.30
CA PRO A 86 6.61 -8.45 28.24
C PRO A 86 7.36 -9.71 28.69
N LYS A 87 7.03 -10.22 29.88
CA LYS A 87 7.69 -11.40 30.46
C LYS A 87 7.59 -12.61 29.52
N GLY A 88 8.70 -13.31 29.33
CA GLY A 88 8.78 -14.49 28.43
C GLY A 88 9.21 -14.15 27.00
N SER A 89 9.55 -12.88 26.73
CA SER A 89 10.06 -12.41 25.44
C SER A 89 11.57 -12.59 25.26
N ASP A 90 12.32 -12.96 26.31
CA ASP A 90 13.73 -13.30 26.19
C ASP A 90 13.92 -14.69 25.56
N GLN A 91 13.79 -14.73 24.24
CA GLN A 91 13.79 -15.95 23.43
C GLN A 91 14.99 -16.00 22.48
N ASN A 92 15.55 -17.19 22.26
CA ASN A 92 16.49 -17.41 21.16
C ASN A 92 15.74 -17.56 19.82
N VAL A 93 16.46 -17.70 18.70
CA VAL A 93 15.88 -17.77 17.36
C VAL A 93 14.88 -18.93 17.23
N GLY A 94 15.24 -20.12 17.69
CA GLY A 94 14.37 -21.30 17.66
C GLY A 94 13.12 -21.13 18.52
N MET A 95 13.25 -20.55 19.72
CA MET A 95 12.10 -20.21 20.58
C MET A 95 11.17 -19.20 19.91
N MET A 96 11.74 -18.15 19.27
CA MET A 96 10.94 -17.16 18.53
C MET A 96 10.15 -17.83 17.41
N TYR A 97 10.80 -18.65 16.58
CA TYR A 97 10.15 -19.38 15.50
C TYR A 97 9.06 -20.35 16.03
N ASN A 98 9.34 -21.04 17.13
CA ASN A 98 8.38 -21.95 17.76
C ASN A 98 7.14 -21.22 18.26
N SER A 99 7.32 -20.02 18.81
CA SER A 99 6.23 -19.18 19.33
C SER A 99 5.42 -18.44 18.24
N CYS A 100 5.83 -18.48 16.96
CA CYS A 100 5.06 -17.84 15.91
C CYS A 100 3.65 -18.46 15.79
N THR A 101 2.62 -17.62 15.74
CA THR A 101 1.19 -18.02 15.65
C THR A 101 0.83 -18.53 14.26
N GLN A 102 1.51 -18.04 13.23
CA GLN A 102 1.49 -18.56 11.87
C GLN A 102 2.91 -18.56 11.34
N LYS A 103 3.27 -19.59 10.56
CA LYS A 103 4.61 -19.74 9.99
C LYS A 103 4.61 -20.68 8.80
N GLY A 104 5.63 -20.60 7.97
CA GLY A 104 5.76 -21.45 6.80
C GLY A 104 7.14 -21.36 6.14
N VAL A 105 7.30 -22.10 5.05
CA VAL A 105 8.47 -22.00 4.18
C VAL A 105 8.49 -20.64 3.45
N LEU A 106 9.68 -20.09 3.17
CA LEU A 106 9.81 -18.75 2.62
C LEU A 106 9.07 -18.56 1.28
N VAL A 107 8.91 -19.61 0.47
CA VAL A 107 8.17 -19.56 -0.80
C VAL A 107 6.68 -19.27 -0.60
N SER A 108 6.09 -19.64 0.55
CA SER A 108 4.69 -19.34 0.88
C SER A 108 4.52 -18.05 1.69
N MET A 109 5.58 -17.25 1.85
CA MET A 109 5.54 -16.04 2.66
C MET A 109 4.57 -15.00 2.07
N PRO A 110 3.54 -14.58 2.81
CA PRO A 110 2.63 -13.53 2.34
C PRO A 110 3.35 -12.18 2.36
N ASP A 111 2.86 -11.23 1.56
CA ASP A 111 3.43 -9.88 1.49
C ASP A 111 2.91 -9.00 2.64
N ILE A 112 3.22 -9.40 3.87
CA ILE A 112 2.82 -8.71 5.10
C ILE A 112 4.09 -8.15 5.74
N LEU A 113 4.12 -6.83 5.96
CA LEU A 113 5.26 -6.17 6.60
C LEU A 113 5.48 -6.68 8.03
N GLY A 114 6.73 -6.71 8.49
CA GLY A 114 7.08 -7.06 9.87
C GLY A 114 7.03 -8.56 10.17
N LEU A 115 6.89 -9.42 9.17
CA LEU A 115 7.11 -10.85 9.35
C LEU A 115 8.56 -11.10 9.76
N LEU A 116 8.75 -12.02 10.72
CA LEU A 116 10.08 -12.52 11.02
C LEU A 116 10.48 -13.54 9.96
N VAL A 117 11.73 -13.49 9.52
CA VAL A 117 12.32 -14.45 8.58
C VAL A 117 13.50 -15.15 9.25
N PHE A 118 13.64 -16.45 8.99
CA PHE A 118 14.56 -17.33 9.72
C PHE A 118 15.42 -18.14 8.75
N THR A 119 16.69 -18.36 9.11
CA THR A 119 17.57 -19.26 8.35
C THR A 119 17.17 -20.72 8.57
N ARG A 120 17.62 -21.61 7.67
CA ARG A 120 17.24 -23.03 7.68
C ARG A 120 17.62 -23.74 8.98
N ASP A 121 18.76 -23.38 9.55
CA ASP A 121 19.28 -23.91 10.81
C ASP A 121 18.65 -23.26 12.05
N LEU A 122 17.72 -22.31 11.87
CA LEU A 122 17.20 -21.45 12.94
C LEU A 122 18.33 -20.80 13.76
N GLY A 123 19.48 -20.53 13.13
CA GLY A 123 20.61 -19.85 13.75
C GLY A 123 20.49 -18.32 13.69
N HIS A 124 19.62 -17.80 12.83
CA HIS A 124 19.52 -16.36 12.57
C HIS A 124 18.10 -15.91 12.22
N VAL A 125 17.79 -14.64 12.53
CA VAL A 125 16.48 -14.02 12.30
C VAL A 125 16.63 -12.60 11.74
N GLY A 126 15.68 -12.19 10.91
CA GLY A 126 15.53 -10.83 10.39
C GLY A 126 14.06 -10.41 10.32
N VAL A 127 13.83 -9.18 9.87
CA VAL A 127 12.49 -8.59 9.72
C VAL A 127 12.26 -8.25 8.25
N TYR A 128 11.17 -8.75 7.68
CA TYR A 128 10.74 -8.39 6.33
C TYR A 128 10.13 -6.97 6.31
N ILE A 129 10.60 -6.13 5.40
CA ILE A 129 10.23 -4.70 5.31
C ILE A 129 9.57 -4.31 3.98
N GLY A 130 9.15 -5.31 3.19
CA GLY A 130 8.45 -5.12 1.92
C GLY A 130 9.32 -5.41 0.71
N ARG A 131 8.82 -5.04 -0.48
CA ARG A 131 9.53 -5.18 -1.75
C ARG A 131 10.08 -3.84 -2.22
N ASP A 132 11.18 -3.87 -2.95
CA ASP A 132 11.65 -2.72 -3.71
C ASP A 132 10.85 -2.53 -5.02
N ALA A 133 11.22 -1.51 -5.81
CA ALA A 133 10.56 -1.20 -7.07
C ALA A 133 10.70 -2.32 -8.13
N ALA A 134 11.69 -3.22 -7.98
CA ALA A 134 11.88 -4.38 -8.83
C ALA A 134 11.10 -5.62 -8.32
N GLY A 135 10.30 -5.46 -7.26
CA GLY A 135 9.53 -6.54 -6.65
C GLY A 135 10.38 -7.48 -5.77
N LYS A 136 11.63 -7.14 -5.47
CA LYS A 136 12.51 -7.98 -4.67
C LYS A 136 12.34 -7.70 -3.19
N ARG A 137 12.21 -8.77 -2.41
CA ARG A 137 12.02 -8.71 -0.96
C ARG A 137 13.23 -8.08 -0.27
N GLN A 138 12.93 -7.18 0.66
CA GLN A 138 13.89 -6.45 1.47
C GLN A 138 13.71 -6.82 2.94
N TYR A 139 14.83 -6.91 3.65
CA TYR A 139 14.87 -7.28 5.06
C TYR A 139 15.78 -6.36 5.84
N ILE A 140 15.55 -6.23 7.15
CA ILE A 140 16.50 -5.64 8.09
C ILE A 140 16.88 -6.69 9.14
N GLU A 141 18.17 -6.79 9.43
CA GLU A 141 18.74 -7.74 10.38
C GLU A 141 19.94 -7.13 11.10
N ALA A 142 20.29 -7.65 12.28
CA ALA A 142 21.56 -7.36 12.93
C ALA A 142 22.51 -8.53 12.70
N THR A 143 23.66 -8.32 12.07
CA THR A 143 24.57 -9.40 11.67
C THR A 143 26.04 -8.96 11.62
N PRO A 144 27.01 -9.83 11.98
CA PRO A 144 28.42 -9.60 11.71
C PRO A 144 28.84 -10.05 10.30
N ALA A 145 27.98 -10.78 9.58
CA ALA A 145 28.30 -11.32 8.26
C ALA A 145 28.62 -10.23 7.23
N TRP A 146 29.43 -10.59 6.23
CA TRP A 146 29.83 -9.72 5.11
C TRP A 146 30.43 -8.38 5.55
N GLY A 147 31.06 -8.36 6.73
CA GLY A 147 31.69 -7.17 7.30
C GLY A 147 30.71 -6.10 7.82
N LYS A 148 29.42 -6.40 7.97
CA LYS A 148 28.42 -5.40 8.41
C LYS A 148 28.53 -5.03 9.89
N TRP A 149 28.75 -6.01 10.77
CA TRP A 149 28.95 -5.81 12.21
C TRP A 149 27.90 -4.93 12.90
N GLY A 150 26.62 -5.05 12.55
CA GLY A 150 25.56 -4.21 13.11
C GLY A 150 24.22 -4.42 12.43
N VAL A 151 23.30 -3.47 12.62
CA VAL A 151 22.01 -3.45 11.91
C VAL A 151 22.23 -3.01 10.47
N CYS A 152 21.75 -3.81 9.52
CA CYS A 152 21.85 -3.52 8.10
C CYS A 152 20.63 -4.01 7.32
N GLN A 153 20.46 -3.50 6.11
CA GLN A 153 19.49 -4.01 5.14
C GLN A 153 20.10 -5.17 4.33
N SER A 154 19.30 -6.20 4.07
CA SER A 154 19.60 -7.31 3.17
C SER A 154 18.42 -7.58 2.23
N ASN A 155 18.61 -8.53 1.31
CA ASN A 155 17.60 -8.97 0.35
C ASN A 155 17.90 -10.43 -0.04
N ASP A 156 17.08 -11.01 -0.91
CA ASP A 156 17.18 -12.42 -1.32
C ASP A 156 18.53 -12.81 -1.98
N ASP A 157 19.30 -11.86 -2.52
CA ASP A 157 20.62 -12.14 -3.11
C ASP A 157 21.75 -12.07 -2.07
N ILE A 158 21.50 -11.41 -0.93
CA ILE A 158 22.48 -11.23 0.15
C ILE A 158 22.31 -12.32 1.20
N ARG A 159 21.06 -12.66 1.56
CA ARG A 159 20.73 -13.59 2.64
C ARG A 159 19.73 -14.65 2.17
N SER A 160 20.09 -15.91 2.38
CA SER A 160 19.19 -17.05 2.16
C SER A 160 18.33 -17.33 3.40
N TRP A 161 17.11 -16.80 3.40
CA TRP A 161 16.09 -17.16 4.39
C TRP A 161 15.40 -18.48 3.99
N ALA A 162 14.86 -19.21 4.96
CA ALA A 162 14.19 -20.50 4.74
C ALA A 162 12.74 -20.50 5.23
N PHE A 163 12.45 -19.78 6.31
CA PHE A 163 11.14 -19.75 6.93
C PHE A 163 10.68 -18.32 7.21
N TRP A 164 9.38 -18.16 7.38
CA TRP A 164 8.74 -16.93 7.85
C TRP A 164 7.83 -17.23 9.04
N GLY A 165 7.51 -16.22 9.85
CA GLY A 165 6.50 -16.35 10.91
C GLY A 165 5.96 -15.04 11.46
N LYS A 166 4.70 -15.09 11.93
CA LYS A 166 4.02 -14.06 12.72
C LYS A 166 4.33 -14.29 14.20
N TYR A 167 5.19 -13.46 14.78
CA TYR A 167 5.62 -13.62 16.17
C TYR A 167 4.48 -13.29 17.16
N HIS A 168 4.20 -14.16 18.12
CA HIS A 168 3.04 -14.03 19.02
C HIS A 168 2.94 -12.73 19.84
N LEU A 169 4.06 -12.05 20.08
CA LEU A 169 4.09 -10.77 20.82
C LEU A 169 3.91 -9.55 19.91
N ILE A 170 3.66 -9.77 18.63
CA ILE A 170 3.44 -8.73 17.63
C ILE A 170 2.03 -8.89 17.09
N GLU A 171 1.25 -7.81 17.17
CA GLU A 171 -0.02 -7.69 16.50
C GLU A 171 0.21 -7.39 15.02
N TYR A 172 -0.33 -8.24 14.14
CA TYR A 172 -0.18 -8.08 12.71
C TYR A 172 -1.37 -7.33 12.13
N ILE A 173 -1.15 -6.08 11.78
CA ILE A 173 -2.04 -5.30 10.93
C ILE A 173 -1.75 -5.75 9.51
N GLU A 174 -2.62 -6.62 9.02
CA GLU A 174 -2.58 -7.05 7.63
C GLU A 174 -3.18 -5.93 6.77
N PRO A 175 -2.62 -5.67 5.57
CA PRO A 175 -3.34 -4.86 4.62
C PRO A 175 -4.72 -5.49 4.46
N VAL A 176 -5.78 -4.68 4.55
CA VAL A 176 -7.10 -5.13 4.11
C VAL A 176 -6.88 -5.60 2.69
N VAL A 177 -6.98 -6.90 2.45
CA VAL A 177 -7.15 -7.42 1.10
C VAL A 177 -8.52 -6.89 0.72
N GLU A 178 -8.57 -5.67 0.21
CA GLU A 178 -9.75 -5.21 -0.51
C GLU A 178 -9.92 -6.27 -1.59
N PRO A 179 -11.03 -7.04 -1.60
CA PRO A 179 -11.30 -7.96 -2.69
C PRO A 179 -11.11 -7.13 -3.96
N ALA A 180 -10.31 -7.63 -4.91
CA ALA A 180 -9.94 -6.86 -6.08
C ALA A 180 -11.23 -6.42 -6.77
N VAL A 181 -11.62 -5.15 -6.62
CA VAL A 181 -12.86 -4.65 -7.20
C VAL A 181 -12.70 -4.76 -8.71
N PRO A 182 -13.45 -5.62 -9.43
CA PRO A 182 -13.51 -5.48 -10.86
C PRO A 182 -14.38 -4.26 -11.11
N LYS A 183 -13.80 -3.06 -11.10
CA LYS A 183 -14.54 -1.85 -11.48
C LYS A 183 -14.92 -1.99 -12.95
N LEU A 184 -16.09 -2.57 -13.20
CA LEU A 184 -16.69 -2.70 -14.52
C LEU A 184 -16.52 -1.37 -15.26
N LYS A 185 -15.93 -1.42 -16.46
CA LYS A 185 -15.63 -0.26 -17.29
C LYS A 185 -16.88 0.55 -17.64
N PHE A 186 -18.04 -0.09 -17.69
CA PHE A 186 -19.31 0.53 -18.04
C PHE A 186 -20.35 0.38 -16.92
N LYS A 187 -21.32 1.29 -16.88
CA LYS A 187 -22.37 1.37 -15.87
C LYS A 187 -23.73 0.98 -16.44
N ALA A 188 -24.64 0.54 -15.57
CA ALA A 188 -26.04 0.36 -15.95
C ALA A 188 -26.65 1.68 -16.46
N GLY A 189 -27.51 1.59 -17.49
CA GLY A 189 -28.09 2.72 -18.19
C GLY A 189 -27.19 3.38 -19.23
N GLN A 190 -25.92 2.98 -19.34
CA GLN A 190 -24.98 3.58 -20.27
C GLN A 190 -25.26 3.14 -21.71
N LYS A 191 -25.26 4.10 -22.64
CA LYS A 191 -25.41 3.87 -24.07
C LYS A 191 -24.07 3.40 -24.66
N ILE A 192 -24.08 2.22 -25.27
CA ILE A 192 -22.91 1.55 -25.83
C ILE A 192 -23.14 1.16 -27.29
N VAL A 193 -22.05 0.82 -27.97
CA VAL A 193 -22.04 0.15 -29.27
C VAL A 193 -21.51 -1.26 -29.07
N LEU A 194 -22.32 -2.25 -29.42
CA LEU A 194 -21.99 -3.67 -29.40
C LEU A 194 -21.42 -4.11 -30.76
N ASN A 195 -20.24 -4.70 -30.70
CA ASN A 195 -19.56 -5.41 -31.79
C ASN A 195 -19.09 -6.77 -31.28
N GLY A 196 -19.96 -7.78 -31.34
CA GLY A 196 -19.62 -9.10 -30.81
C GLY A 196 -20.81 -10.02 -30.61
N ARG A 197 -20.53 -11.19 -30.03
CA ARG A 197 -21.50 -12.23 -29.73
C ARG A 197 -22.20 -11.95 -28.40
N VAL A 198 -23.50 -12.26 -28.34
CA VAL A 198 -24.28 -12.31 -27.09
C VAL A 198 -24.40 -13.74 -26.56
N TYR A 199 -24.60 -13.89 -25.27
CA TYR A 199 -24.77 -15.18 -24.56
C TYR A 199 -26.06 -15.17 -23.74
N LYS A 200 -26.64 -16.35 -23.48
CA LYS A 200 -27.86 -16.47 -22.65
C LYS A 200 -27.61 -16.17 -21.18
N ASN A 201 -26.38 -16.35 -20.69
CA ASN A 201 -25.99 -16.03 -19.32
C ASN A 201 -24.59 -15.37 -19.26
N SER A 202 -24.26 -14.81 -18.10
CA SER A 202 -23.02 -14.05 -17.86
C SER A 202 -21.75 -14.91 -17.85
N LEU A 203 -21.90 -16.23 -17.74
CA LEU A 203 -20.82 -17.23 -17.80
C LEU A 203 -20.58 -17.75 -19.23
N MET A 204 -21.04 -17.02 -20.25
CA MET A 204 -20.94 -17.38 -21.67
C MET A 204 -21.67 -18.66 -22.09
N GLY A 205 -22.65 -19.13 -21.31
CA GLY A 205 -23.51 -20.25 -21.68
C GLY A 205 -24.51 -19.87 -22.78
N GLY A 206 -24.75 -20.78 -23.72
CA GLY A 206 -25.73 -20.60 -24.79
C GLY A 206 -25.36 -19.48 -25.77
N PRO A 207 -24.36 -19.68 -26.65
CA PRO A 207 -23.94 -18.67 -27.62
C PRO A 207 -25.12 -18.26 -28.53
N GLY A 208 -25.40 -16.96 -28.58
CA GLY A 208 -26.47 -16.35 -29.37
C GLY A 208 -25.96 -15.65 -30.62
N ALA A 209 -26.72 -14.67 -31.10
CA ALA A 209 -26.42 -13.89 -32.30
C ALA A 209 -25.12 -13.07 -32.20
N ILE A 210 -24.56 -12.70 -33.35
CA ILE A 210 -23.43 -11.77 -33.45
C ILE A 210 -23.96 -10.46 -34.01
N PHE A 211 -23.57 -9.35 -33.39
CA PHE A 211 -23.94 -8.00 -33.82
C PHE A 211 -22.71 -7.19 -34.23
N SER A 212 -22.92 -6.28 -35.19
CA SER A 212 -21.94 -5.29 -35.62
C SER A 212 -22.58 -3.91 -35.55
N LYS A 213 -21.88 -2.96 -34.93
CA LYS A 213 -22.26 -1.55 -34.71
C LYS A 213 -23.66 -1.38 -34.11
N ARG A 214 -24.12 -2.35 -33.30
CA ARG A 214 -25.46 -2.29 -32.70
C ARG A 214 -25.44 -1.35 -31.51
N VAL A 215 -26.21 -0.27 -31.57
CA VAL A 215 -26.37 0.64 -30.43
C VAL A 215 -27.37 0.04 -29.44
N GLY A 216 -27.05 0.11 -28.14
CA GLY A 216 -27.94 -0.33 -27.07
C GLY A 216 -27.55 0.24 -25.70
N TYR A 217 -28.27 -0.17 -24.67
CA TYR A 217 -28.05 0.21 -23.29
C TYR A 217 -27.71 -1.00 -22.43
N ILE A 218 -26.78 -0.80 -21.50
CA ILE A 218 -26.50 -1.78 -20.46
C ILE A 218 -27.69 -1.78 -19.49
N ARG A 219 -28.38 -2.91 -19.38
CA ARG A 219 -29.56 -3.06 -18.51
C ARG A 219 -29.21 -3.68 -17.17
N PHE A 220 -28.40 -4.72 -17.22
CA PHE A 220 -27.92 -5.43 -16.04
C PHE A 220 -26.43 -5.61 -16.15
N LEU A 221 -25.78 -5.69 -15.00
CA LEU A 221 -24.38 -6.00 -14.89
C LEU A 221 -24.15 -6.91 -13.71
N VAL A 222 -23.13 -7.76 -13.81
CA VAL A 222 -22.66 -8.61 -12.70
C VAL A 222 -21.24 -8.17 -12.36
N ASP A 223 -21.11 -7.57 -11.18
CA ASP A 223 -19.86 -7.06 -10.62
C ASP A 223 -19.29 -8.13 -9.67
N GLU A 224 -18.93 -9.28 -10.24
CA GLU A 224 -18.31 -10.40 -9.53
C GLU A 224 -16.97 -10.76 -10.17
N GLU A 225 -15.99 -11.06 -9.33
CA GLU A 225 -14.67 -11.50 -9.76
C GLU A 225 -14.84 -12.83 -10.52
N ILE A 226 -14.43 -12.87 -11.80
CA ILE A 226 -14.50 -14.06 -12.70
C ILE A 226 -15.82 -14.21 -13.49
N VAL A 227 -16.48 -13.11 -13.86
CA VAL A 227 -17.59 -13.14 -14.84
C VAL A 227 -17.11 -12.73 -16.25
N PRO A 228 -17.09 -13.65 -17.24
CA PRO A 228 -16.50 -13.38 -18.55
C PRO A 228 -17.37 -12.52 -19.48
N ALA A 229 -18.69 -12.49 -19.28
CA ALA A 229 -19.62 -11.65 -20.04
C ALA A 229 -20.51 -10.83 -19.08
N PRO A 230 -19.96 -9.81 -18.39
CA PRO A 230 -20.61 -9.19 -17.24
C PRO A 230 -21.73 -8.21 -17.61
N TYR A 231 -21.91 -7.84 -18.88
CA TYR A 231 -22.87 -6.82 -19.29
C TYR A 231 -24.05 -7.43 -20.04
N HIS A 232 -25.28 -7.08 -19.68
CA HIS A 232 -26.47 -7.46 -20.44
C HIS A 232 -27.03 -6.28 -21.23
N ILE A 233 -27.19 -6.44 -22.55
CA ILE A 233 -27.59 -5.34 -23.46
C ILE A 233 -29.05 -5.51 -23.89
N ASP A 234 -29.93 -4.54 -23.57
CA ASP A 234 -31.31 -4.38 -24.11
C ASP A 234 -32.11 -5.68 -24.44
N GLY A 235 -32.13 -6.68 -23.56
CA GLY A 235 -32.84 -7.94 -23.85
C GLY A 235 -32.14 -8.88 -24.84
N LEU A 236 -31.04 -8.46 -25.45
CA LEU A 236 -30.29 -9.20 -26.46
C LEU A 236 -29.47 -10.35 -25.86
N GLY A 237 -28.91 -10.14 -24.67
CA GLY A 237 -28.10 -11.11 -23.96
C GLY A 237 -26.85 -10.51 -23.32
N TRP A 238 -26.07 -11.40 -22.71
CA TRP A 238 -24.82 -11.09 -22.01
C TRP A 238 -23.64 -10.97 -22.96
N VAL A 239 -22.75 -10.01 -22.73
CA VAL A 239 -21.63 -9.71 -23.62
C VAL A 239 -20.34 -9.48 -22.85
N LYS A 240 -19.24 -9.80 -23.51
CA LYS A 240 -17.89 -9.50 -23.02
C LYS A 240 -17.60 -8.01 -23.07
N GLU A 241 -16.75 -7.54 -22.17
CA GLU A 241 -16.32 -6.13 -22.15
C GLU A 241 -15.67 -5.68 -23.45
N GLU A 242 -14.79 -6.52 -24.03
CA GLU A 242 -14.08 -6.24 -25.28
C GLU A 242 -15.00 -6.04 -26.50
N SER A 243 -16.24 -6.48 -26.42
CA SER A 243 -17.25 -6.30 -27.48
C SER A 243 -17.99 -4.96 -27.39
N LEU A 244 -17.69 -4.13 -26.37
CA LEU A 244 -18.38 -2.87 -26.12
C LEU A 244 -17.49 -1.65 -26.33
N ALA A 245 -18.08 -0.61 -26.92
CA ALA A 245 -17.51 0.73 -26.99
C ALA A 245 -18.53 1.79 -26.53
N LEU A 246 -18.05 2.95 -26.09
CA LEU A 246 -18.92 4.09 -25.81
C LEU A 246 -19.65 4.52 -27.09
N ALA A 247 -20.96 4.74 -27.00
CA ALA A 247 -21.66 5.42 -28.07
C ALA A 247 -21.18 6.88 -28.16
N PRO A 248 -20.98 7.42 -29.38
CA PRO A 248 -20.59 8.81 -29.55
C PRO A 248 -21.60 9.73 -28.87
N ILE A 249 -21.09 10.61 -27.99
CA ILE A 249 -21.90 11.58 -27.27
C ILE A 249 -22.31 12.67 -28.25
N THR A 250 -23.61 12.75 -28.57
CA THR A 250 -24.20 13.94 -29.17
C THR A 250 -24.42 14.93 -28.04
N ILE A 251 -23.50 15.88 -27.87
CA ILE A 251 -23.67 16.94 -26.86
C ILE A 251 -24.69 17.94 -27.42
N GLU A 252 -25.91 17.91 -26.90
CA GLU A 252 -26.82 19.03 -27.05
C GLU A 252 -26.25 20.22 -26.24
N ILE A 253 -25.63 21.17 -26.94
CA ILE A 253 -25.16 22.41 -26.31
C ILE A 253 -26.42 23.16 -25.83
N PRO A 254 -26.53 23.48 -24.52
CA PRO A 254 -27.65 24.27 -24.02
C PRO A 254 -27.72 25.58 -24.80
N LYS A 255 -28.82 25.80 -25.52
CA LYS A 255 -29.03 27.02 -26.32
C LYS A 255 -29.27 28.20 -25.37
N ILE A 256 -28.21 28.79 -24.85
CA ILE A 256 -28.24 30.01 -24.03
C ILE A 256 -28.34 31.22 -24.96
N LYS A 257 -29.25 32.14 -24.64
CA LYS A 257 -29.45 33.40 -25.36
C LYS A 257 -29.42 34.59 -24.41
N THR A 258 -29.23 35.78 -24.96
CA THR A 258 -29.36 37.05 -24.21
C THR A 258 -30.72 37.13 -23.52
N GLY A 259 -30.71 37.54 -22.25
CA GLY A 259 -31.89 37.62 -21.38
C GLY A 259 -32.12 36.39 -20.49
N ASP A 260 -31.50 35.23 -20.79
CA ASP A 260 -31.65 34.04 -19.96
C ASP A 260 -31.13 34.27 -18.54
N LYS A 261 -31.81 33.70 -17.55
CA LYS A 261 -31.35 33.63 -16.16
C LYS A 261 -30.53 32.36 -15.96
N VAL A 262 -29.34 32.50 -15.39
CA VAL A 262 -28.37 31.40 -15.27
C VAL A 262 -27.64 31.41 -13.94
N LYS A 263 -27.20 30.24 -13.48
CA LYS A 263 -26.22 30.07 -12.39
C LYS A 263 -24.93 29.48 -12.94
N ILE A 264 -23.81 29.90 -12.37
CA ILE A 264 -22.49 29.38 -12.73
C ILE A 264 -22.22 28.08 -11.97
N SER A 265 -22.06 26.98 -12.69
CA SER A 265 -21.60 25.71 -12.12
C SER A 265 -20.07 25.57 -12.17
N GLY A 266 -19.40 26.21 -13.13
CA GLY A 266 -17.94 26.16 -13.32
C GLY A 266 -17.12 26.77 -12.19
N THR A 267 -15.81 26.56 -12.25
CA THR A 267 -14.84 27.05 -11.25
C THR A 267 -14.03 28.24 -11.72
N HIS A 268 -13.99 28.51 -13.02
CA HIS A 268 -13.24 29.62 -13.62
C HIS A 268 -14.10 30.41 -14.60
N TYR A 269 -13.82 31.71 -14.71
CA TYR A 269 -14.30 32.54 -15.80
C TYR A 269 -13.69 32.09 -17.13
N ALA A 270 -14.25 32.57 -18.22
CA ALA A 270 -13.73 32.30 -19.56
C ALA A 270 -12.39 33.01 -19.86
N THR A 271 -11.95 33.89 -18.96
CA THR A 271 -10.65 34.57 -18.90
C THR A 271 -9.62 33.81 -18.04
N GLY A 272 -10.05 32.79 -17.30
CA GLY A 272 -9.17 31.89 -16.55
C GLY A 272 -9.09 32.15 -15.05
N GLU A 273 -9.57 33.29 -14.55
CA GLU A 273 -9.60 33.58 -13.11
C GLU A 273 -10.65 32.73 -12.40
N LYS A 274 -10.38 32.39 -11.14
CA LYS A 274 -11.29 31.62 -10.30
C LYS A 274 -12.55 32.41 -10.00
N VAL A 275 -13.71 31.77 -10.17
CA VAL A 275 -15.01 32.39 -9.84
C VAL A 275 -15.15 32.44 -8.31
N PRO A 276 -15.33 33.63 -7.71
CA PRO A 276 -15.58 33.74 -6.28
C PRO A 276 -16.86 32.99 -5.86
N PHE A 277 -16.84 32.39 -4.68
CA PHE A 277 -17.97 31.60 -4.19
C PHE A 277 -19.28 32.39 -4.16
N TRP A 278 -19.23 33.66 -3.73
CA TRP A 278 -20.41 34.54 -3.67
C TRP A 278 -21.06 34.78 -5.05
N VAL A 279 -20.28 34.73 -6.13
CA VAL A 279 -20.78 34.87 -7.51
C VAL A 279 -21.56 33.62 -7.91
N LYS A 280 -21.10 32.42 -7.52
CA LYS A 280 -21.77 31.15 -7.83
C LYS A 280 -23.13 30.98 -7.15
N LEU A 281 -23.33 31.63 -6.00
CA LEU A 281 -24.58 31.56 -5.24
C LEU A 281 -25.73 32.36 -5.90
N ARG A 282 -25.40 33.37 -6.71
CA ARG A 282 -26.37 34.28 -7.31
C ARG A 282 -26.85 33.81 -8.68
N VAL A 283 -28.09 34.19 -9.02
CA VAL A 283 -28.61 34.08 -10.39
C VAL A 283 -28.15 35.31 -11.16
N HIS A 284 -27.66 35.10 -12.37
CA HIS A 284 -27.19 36.13 -13.28
C HIS A 284 -28.03 36.18 -14.54
N THR A 285 -28.02 37.32 -15.21
CA THR A 285 -28.68 37.53 -16.49
C THR A 285 -27.64 37.49 -17.60
N VAL A 286 -27.90 36.74 -18.66
CA VAL A 286 -27.04 36.74 -19.84
C VAL A 286 -27.19 38.07 -20.57
N ALA A 287 -26.13 38.88 -20.58
CA ALA A 287 -26.06 40.18 -21.24
C ALA A 287 -25.69 40.06 -22.73
N ALA A 288 -24.87 39.08 -23.09
CA ALA A 288 -24.46 38.81 -24.46
C ALA A 288 -23.95 37.37 -24.61
N VAL A 289 -24.01 36.83 -25.82
CA VAL A 289 -23.46 35.52 -26.17
C VAL A 289 -22.48 35.69 -27.33
N SER A 290 -21.31 35.06 -27.23
CA SER A 290 -20.28 35.08 -28.27
C SER A 290 -19.59 33.72 -28.33
N GLY A 291 -19.83 32.99 -29.42
CA GLY A 291 -19.33 31.61 -29.61
C GLY A 291 -19.74 30.69 -28.46
N SER A 292 -18.75 30.14 -27.76
CA SER A 292 -18.93 29.22 -26.62
C SER A 292 -19.01 29.92 -25.26
N LYS A 293 -19.12 31.25 -25.22
CA LYS A 293 -19.09 32.07 -24.00
C LYS A 293 -20.33 32.95 -23.89
N ALA A 294 -20.74 33.25 -22.67
CA ALA A 294 -21.80 34.19 -22.35
C ALA A 294 -21.31 35.21 -21.31
N ARG A 295 -21.64 36.49 -21.52
CA ARG A 295 -21.33 37.58 -20.58
C ARG A 295 -22.48 37.74 -19.60
N LEU A 296 -22.18 37.80 -18.31
CA LEU A 296 -23.17 37.95 -17.25
C LEU A 296 -23.29 39.41 -16.82
N LYS A 297 -24.51 39.94 -16.76
CA LYS A 297 -24.81 41.36 -16.54
C LYS A 297 -24.29 41.87 -15.19
N GLU A 298 -24.52 41.09 -14.13
CA GLU A 298 -24.31 41.50 -12.74
C GLU A 298 -22.84 41.55 -12.32
N ILE A 299 -21.96 40.87 -13.07
CA ILE A 299 -20.53 40.78 -12.79
C ILE A 299 -19.64 41.22 -13.97
N ASN A 300 -20.27 41.64 -15.08
CA ASN A 300 -19.62 42.04 -16.32
C ASN A 300 -18.47 41.12 -16.76
N SER A 301 -18.65 39.81 -16.62
CA SER A 301 -17.60 38.80 -16.86
C SER A 301 -18.10 37.69 -17.78
N TRP A 302 -17.20 37.12 -18.57
CA TRP A 302 -17.49 36.04 -19.50
C TRP A 302 -17.35 34.66 -18.83
N VAL A 303 -18.31 33.77 -19.07
CA VAL A 303 -18.31 32.38 -18.58
C VAL A 303 -18.57 31.45 -19.76
N ASN A 304 -17.96 30.26 -19.79
CA ASN A 304 -18.25 29.30 -20.84
C ASN A 304 -19.69 28.79 -20.71
N ILE A 305 -20.40 28.65 -21.83
CA ILE A 305 -21.81 28.20 -21.85
C ILE A 305 -21.97 26.82 -21.20
N LYS A 306 -20.98 25.92 -21.36
CA LYS A 306 -20.95 24.60 -20.71
C LYS A 306 -20.95 24.68 -19.17
N ASP A 307 -20.52 25.81 -18.61
CA ASP A 307 -20.36 26.06 -17.19
C ASP A 307 -21.55 26.86 -16.61
N LEU A 308 -22.62 27.02 -17.40
CA LEU A 308 -23.84 27.71 -17.03
C LEU A 308 -25.02 26.74 -17.00
N LYS A 309 -25.89 26.93 -16.01
CA LYS A 309 -27.18 26.24 -15.91
C LYS A 309 -28.29 27.28 -15.95
N LYS A 310 -29.26 27.12 -16.86
CA LYS A 310 -30.46 27.96 -16.84
C LYS A 310 -31.24 27.74 -15.54
N VAL A 311 -31.85 28.81 -15.05
CA VAL A 311 -32.73 28.83 -13.87
C VAL A 311 -34.10 29.34 -14.32
#